data_AF-A0A7G5C2C7-F1
#
_entry.id   AF-A0A7G5C2C7-F1
#
_cell.length_a   1.000
_cell.length_b   1.000
_cell.length_c   1.000
_cell.angle_alpha   90.00
_cell.angle_beta   90.00
_cell.angle_gamma   90.00
#
_symmetry.space_group_name_H-M   'P 1'
#
loop_
_entity.id
_entity.type
_entity.pdbx_description
1 polymer ?
#
loop_
_entity_poly.entity_id
_entity_poly.type
_entity_poly.pdbx_seq_one_letter_code
_entity_poly.pdbx_strand_id
1 'polypeptide(L)'
;MYYSSSILAERTAFSWSNSAKNSLTGAYPDGQYDGLYWRLTDDSLVQGLFGLVSDNESAVIEVYSGMPGGEGSKSTDKLRRAGFDTAASHNVGTGRMNYRNIGIKREIEVSLTSVWTARPLIWLRGGGAAEADVSALVVEPAEFLRTFDLMRYYASKMKESREGETAYRDKAGGVLNKRKL
;
A
#
# COMPACT_ATOMS: atom_id res chain seq x y z
N MET A 1 -12.98 8.57 16.58
CA MET A 1 -12.41 8.32 15.24
C MET A 1 -10.95 8.00 15.28
N TYR A 2 -10.12 8.83 15.91
CA TYR A 2 -8.66 8.60 15.98
C TYR A 2 -8.27 7.14 16.30
N TYR A 3 -8.82 6.53 17.35
CA TYR A 3 -8.55 5.13 17.69
C TYR A 3 -8.77 4.13 16.53
N SER A 4 -9.96 4.17 15.89
CA SER A 4 -10.26 3.27 14.76
C SER A 4 -9.36 3.56 13.56
N SER A 5 -9.11 4.84 13.26
CA SER A 5 -8.20 5.24 12.19
C SER A 5 -6.77 4.72 12.45
N SER A 6 -6.26 4.89 13.66
CA SER A 6 -4.92 4.43 14.07
C SER A 6 -4.81 2.92 14.01
N ILE A 7 -5.80 2.17 14.51
CA ILE A 7 -5.80 0.70 14.39
C ILE A 7 -5.72 0.28 12.92
N LEU A 8 -6.54 0.90 12.06
CA LEU A 8 -6.55 0.58 10.64
C LEU A 8 -5.19 0.86 9.98
N ALA A 9 -4.63 2.06 10.19
CA ALA A 9 -3.36 2.45 9.60
C ALA A 9 -2.19 1.56 10.10
N GLU A 10 -2.04 1.41 11.41
CA GLU A 10 -0.93 0.68 12.03
C GLU A 10 -0.96 -0.81 11.69
N ARG A 11 -2.14 -1.46 11.74
CA ARG A 11 -2.26 -2.88 11.37
C ARG A 11 -1.99 -3.12 9.89
N THR A 12 -2.47 -2.24 9.04
CA THR A 12 -2.20 -2.32 7.60
C THR A 12 -0.71 -2.18 7.32
N ALA A 13 -0.04 -1.21 7.96
CA ALA A 13 1.40 -1.01 7.83
C ALA A 13 2.20 -2.20 8.37
N PHE A 14 1.83 -2.73 9.53
CA PHE A 14 2.50 -3.88 10.16
C PHE A 14 2.39 -5.18 9.34
N SER A 15 1.24 -5.40 8.71
CA SER A 15 0.98 -6.56 7.86
C SER A 15 1.48 -6.40 6.42
N TRP A 16 2.15 -5.29 6.08
CA TRP A 16 2.53 -5.01 4.70
C TRP A 16 3.57 -5.99 4.14
N SER A 17 4.50 -6.51 4.96
CA SER A 17 5.67 -7.32 4.52
C SER A 17 5.40 -8.63 3.79
N ASN A 18 4.16 -9.13 3.77
CA ASN A 18 3.83 -10.35 3.02
C ASN A 18 2.35 -10.37 2.61
N SER A 19 2.02 -10.83 1.41
CA SER A 19 0.67 -10.81 0.83
C SER A 19 -0.34 -11.66 1.58
N ALA A 20 0.11 -12.69 2.29
CA ALA A 20 -0.71 -13.64 3.04
C ALA A 20 -0.80 -13.33 4.54
N LYS A 21 -0.05 -12.33 5.05
CA LYS A 21 -0.15 -11.94 6.46
C LYS A 21 -1.58 -11.62 6.86
N ASN A 22 -1.97 -12.10 8.03
CA ASN A 22 -3.24 -11.74 8.64
C ASN A 22 -3.27 -10.23 8.93
N SER A 23 -4.31 -9.53 8.46
CA SER A 23 -4.40 -8.07 8.60
C SER A 23 -4.65 -7.61 10.04
N LEU A 24 -5.27 -8.45 10.89
CA LEU A 24 -5.63 -8.11 12.26
C LEU A 24 -4.52 -8.42 13.26
N THR A 25 -3.84 -9.56 13.08
CA THR A 25 -2.83 -10.06 14.02
C THR A 25 -1.41 -9.89 13.52
N GLY A 26 -1.22 -9.68 12.21
CA GLY A 26 0.09 -9.69 11.55
C GLY A 26 0.78 -11.06 11.53
N ALA A 27 0.08 -12.13 11.93
CA ALA A 27 0.60 -13.48 11.89
C ALA A 27 0.95 -13.91 10.46
N TYR A 28 2.06 -14.61 10.33
CA TYR A 28 2.47 -15.27 9.10
C TYR A 28 1.79 -16.64 9.01
N PRO A 29 1.06 -16.94 7.93
CA PRO A 29 0.59 -18.30 7.69
C PRO A 29 1.75 -19.21 7.29
N ASP A 30 1.83 -20.38 7.90
CA ASP A 30 2.87 -21.37 7.62
C ASP A 30 2.85 -21.80 6.14
N GLY A 31 4.04 -21.82 5.53
CA GLY A 31 4.22 -22.23 4.14
C GLY A 31 3.74 -21.22 3.09
N GLN A 32 3.18 -20.08 3.48
CA GLN A 32 2.69 -19.04 2.56
C GLN A 32 3.69 -17.88 2.46
N TYR A 33 4.70 -18.10 1.63
CA TYR A 33 5.74 -17.11 1.35
C TYR A 33 5.54 -16.48 -0.01
N ASP A 34 5.74 -15.17 -0.08
CA ASP A 34 5.82 -14.49 -1.36
C ASP A 34 7.11 -14.82 -2.09
N GLY A 35 7.03 -14.85 -3.42
CA GLY A 35 8.22 -14.94 -4.26
C GLY A 35 9.13 -13.71 -4.09
N LEU A 36 10.42 -13.87 -4.37
CA LEU A 36 11.44 -12.84 -4.16
C LEU A 36 11.12 -11.47 -4.81
N TYR A 37 10.36 -11.46 -5.91
CA TYR A 37 10.05 -10.24 -6.67
C TYR A 37 8.55 -9.99 -6.81
N TRP A 38 7.75 -10.45 -5.84
CA TRP A 38 6.29 -10.37 -5.89
C TRP A 38 5.71 -8.94 -6.01
N ARG A 39 6.49 -7.92 -5.62
CA ARG A 39 6.14 -6.49 -5.73
C ARG A 39 6.90 -5.72 -6.79
N LEU A 40 7.62 -6.40 -7.67
CA LEU A 40 8.47 -5.74 -8.67
C LEU A 40 7.70 -4.75 -9.54
N THR A 41 6.45 -5.08 -9.88
CA THR A 41 5.58 -4.26 -10.70
C THR A 41 4.77 -3.24 -9.91
N ASP A 42 4.82 -3.26 -8.57
CA ASP A 42 4.07 -2.37 -7.67
C ASP A 42 5.00 -1.33 -6.99
N ASP A 43 6.32 -1.40 -7.24
CA ASP A 43 7.30 -0.48 -6.66
C ASP A 43 7.61 0.71 -7.59
N SER A 44 7.36 1.93 -7.11
CA SER A 44 7.49 3.17 -7.88
C SER A 44 8.95 3.48 -8.26
N LEU A 45 9.93 3.06 -7.45
CA LEU A 45 11.35 3.26 -7.78
C LEU A 45 11.77 2.39 -8.96
N VAL A 46 11.36 1.11 -8.95
CA VAL A 46 11.64 0.17 -10.05
C VAL A 46 10.94 0.63 -11.33
N GLN A 47 9.66 0.97 -11.24
CA GLN A 47 8.93 1.49 -12.40
C GLN A 47 9.59 2.75 -12.97
N GLY A 48 10.05 3.67 -12.09
CA GLY A 48 10.78 4.87 -12.47
C GLY A 48 12.06 4.57 -13.24
N LEU A 49 12.86 3.61 -12.76
CA LEU A 49 14.09 3.19 -13.42
C LEU A 49 13.83 2.72 -14.86
N PHE A 50 12.74 2.00 -15.12
CA PHE A 50 12.42 1.47 -16.45
C PHE A 50 11.50 2.36 -17.29
N GLY A 51 11.14 3.55 -16.80
CA GLY A 51 10.29 4.49 -17.56
C GLY A 51 8.84 4.02 -17.69
N LEU A 52 8.39 3.18 -16.77
CA LEU A 52 7.04 2.59 -16.75
C LEU A 52 6.00 3.48 -16.05
N VAL A 53 6.43 4.64 -15.55
CA VAL A 53 5.58 5.57 -14.79
C VAL A 53 4.71 6.37 -15.76
N SER A 54 3.39 6.15 -15.74
CA SER A 54 2.43 7.10 -16.32
C SER A 54 1.72 7.94 -15.27
N ASP A 55 1.66 7.48 -14.02
CA ASP A 55 1.31 8.27 -12.84
C ASP A 55 1.73 7.45 -11.62
N ASN A 56 2.14 8.11 -10.54
CA ASN A 56 2.48 7.45 -9.28
C ASN A 56 1.15 6.97 -8.66
N GLU A 57 0.59 5.86 -9.18
CA GLU A 57 -0.70 5.31 -8.75
C GLU A 57 -0.59 4.85 -7.29
N SER A 58 -0.88 5.79 -6.39
CA SER A 58 -1.12 5.48 -5.00
C SER A 58 -2.34 4.56 -4.93
N ALA A 59 -2.21 3.40 -4.31
CA ALA A 59 -3.34 2.48 -4.17
C ALA A 59 -4.33 3.10 -3.19
N VAL A 60 -5.50 3.50 -3.68
CA VAL A 60 -6.55 4.13 -2.87
C VAL A 60 -7.79 3.26 -2.86
N ILE A 61 -8.42 3.15 -1.69
CA ILE A 61 -9.71 2.52 -1.53
C ILE A 61 -10.63 3.38 -0.66
N GLU A 62 -11.93 3.19 -0.84
CA GLU A 62 -12.93 3.67 0.10
C GLU A 62 -13.09 2.69 1.26
N VAL A 63 -13.31 3.22 2.45
CA VAL A 63 -13.55 2.45 3.67
C VAL A 63 -14.97 2.77 4.12
N TYR A 64 -15.78 1.72 4.32
CA TYR A 64 -17.13 1.81 4.86
C TYR A 64 -17.54 0.47 5.47
N SER A 65 -18.56 0.50 6.33
CA SER A 65 -19.10 -0.73 6.95
C SER A 65 -19.69 -1.65 5.88
N GLY A 66 -19.28 -2.93 5.87
CA GLY A 66 -19.76 -3.92 4.90
C GLY A 66 -19.10 -3.84 3.52
N MET A 67 -17.99 -3.12 3.38
CA MET A 67 -17.18 -3.12 2.15
C MET A 67 -16.72 -4.55 1.78
N PRO A 68 -16.53 -4.88 0.49
CA PRO A 68 -16.00 -6.18 0.09
C PRO A 68 -14.53 -6.33 0.51
N GLY A 69 -14.15 -7.55 0.88
CA GLY A 69 -12.76 -7.92 1.13
C GLY A 69 -11.89 -7.89 -0.13
N GLY A 70 -10.57 -7.84 0.06
CA GLY A 70 -9.59 -7.93 -1.02
C GLY A 70 -8.95 -9.30 -1.12
N GLU A 71 -8.91 -9.86 -2.32
CA GLU A 71 -8.25 -11.12 -2.66
C GLU A 71 -7.07 -10.85 -3.58
N GLY A 72 -5.94 -11.49 -3.32
CA GLY A 72 -4.69 -11.28 -4.07
C GLY A 72 -3.62 -10.53 -3.29
N SER A 73 -2.60 -10.09 -4.03
CA SER A 73 -1.35 -9.53 -3.51
C SER A 73 -1.11 -8.07 -3.89
N LYS A 74 -1.96 -7.48 -4.74
CA LYS A 74 -1.80 -6.07 -5.14
C LYS A 74 -2.00 -5.16 -3.94
N SER A 75 -1.37 -3.99 -3.98
CA SER A 75 -1.49 -3.01 -2.89
C SER A 75 -2.96 -2.67 -2.58
N THR A 76 -3.80 -2.51 -3.61
CA THR A 76 -5.26 -2.29 -3.46
C THR A 76 -5.98 -3.44 -2.76
N ASP A 77 -5.64 -4.69 -3.07
CA ASP A 77 -6.25 -5.87 -2.45
C ASP A 77 -5.86 -6.00 -0.98
N LYS A 78 -4.60 -5.67 -0.65
CA LYS A 78 -4.15 -5.61 0.75
C LYS A 78 -4.89 -4.54 1.54
N LEU A 79 -5.08 -3.35 0.96
CA LEU A 79 -5.87 -2.29 1.60
C LEU A 79 -7.32 -2.72 1.81
N ARG A 80 -7.96 -3.31 0.80
CA ARG A 80 -9.34 -3.82 0.91
C ARG A 80 -9.47 -4.87 2.01
N ARG A 81 -8.52 -5.81 2.09
CA ARG A 81 -8.51 -6.84 3.15
C ARG A 81 -8.42 -6.21 4.53
N ALA A 82 -7.47 -5.30 4.75
CA ALA A 82 -7.32 -4.64 6.05
C ALA A 82 -8.54 -3.76 6.40
N GLY A 83 -9.11 -3.06 5.42
CA GLY A 83 -10.33 -2.28 5.57
C GLY A 83 -11.53 -3.14 5.96
N PHE A 84 -11.75 -4.24 5.26
CA PHE A 84 -12.80 -5.22 5.54
C PHE A 84 -12.67 -5.82 6.95
N ASP A 85 -11.50 -6.39 7.27
CA ASP A 85 -11.29 -7.07 8.54
C ASP A 85 -11.40 -6.10 9.74
N THR A 86 -10.94 -4.86 9.57
CA THR A 86 -11.07 -3.83 10.60
C THR A 86 -12.52 -3.35 10.71
N ALA A 87 -13.23 -3.15 9.60
CA ALA A 87 -14.65 -2.76 9.61
C ALA A 87 -15.55 -3.83 10.23
N ALA A 88 -15.17 -5.11 10.13
CA ALA A 88 -15.88 -6.22 10.75
C ALA A 88 -15.71 -6.28 12.28
N SER A 89 -14.61 -5.72 12.81
CA SER A 89 -14.26 -5.80 14.24
C SER A 89 -14.33 -4.47 14.98
N HIS A 90 -14.35 -3.35 14.26
CA HIS A 90 -14.30 -1.99 14.81
C HIS A 90 -15.23 -1.06 14.03
N ASN A 91 -15.77 -0.04 14.72
CA ASN A 91 -16.51 1.03 14.07
C ASN A 91 -15.53 1.96 13.33
N VAL A 92 -15.37 1.75 12.01
CA VAL A 92 -14.43 2.51 11.16
C VAL A 92 -15.05 3.75 10.49
N GLY A 93 -16.37 3.91 10.51
CA GLY A 93 -17.02 5.06 9.88
C GLY A 93 -16.97 4.95 8.35
N THR A 94 -16.86 6.09 7.67
CA THR A 94 -16.67 6.14 6.22
C THR A 94 -15.49 7.04 5.86
N GLY A 95 -14.79 6.72 4.78
CA GLY A 95 -13.68 7.55 4.32
C GLY A 95 -12.78 6.83 3.34
N ARG A 96 -11.48 7.11 3.41
CA ARG A 96 -10.49 6.59 2.47
C ARG A 96 -9.26 6.06 3.18
N MET A 97 -8.63 5.07 2.55
CA MET A 97 -7.33 4.55 2.94
C MET A 97 -6.45 4.46 1.69
N ASN A 98 -5.21 4.89 1.82
CA ASN A 98 -4.25 5.04 0.74
C ASN A 98 -2.91 4.41 1.11
N TYR A 99 -2.26 3.73 0.17
CA TYR A 99 -0.86 3.38 0.25
C TYR A 99 -0.04 4.30 -0.64
N ARG A 100 0.87 5.03 0.00
CA ARG A 100 1.76 5.98 -0.66
C ARG A 100 3.18 5.43 -0.68
N ASN A 101 3.72 5.25 -1.88
CA ASN A 101 5.09 4.79 -2.13
C ASN A 101 5.87 5.85 -2.91
N ILE A 102 6.45 6.82 -2.20
CA ILE A 102 7.21 7.91 -2.84
C ILE A 102 8.66 7.87 -2.41
N GLY A 103 9.54 7.56 -3.36
CA GLY A 103 10.97 7.48 -3.11
C GLY A 103 11.28 6.38 -2.10
N ILE A 104 11.89 6.76 -0.99
CA ILE A 104 12.23 5.86 0.12
C ILE A 104 11.16 5.79 1.21
N LYS A 105 10.13 6.65 1.15
CA LYS A 105 9.07 6.73 2.16
C LYS A 105 7.85 5.93 1.69
N ARG A 106 7.45 4.97 2.51
CA ARG A 106 6.26 4.14 2.32
C ARG A 106 5.35 4.32 3.52
N GLU A 107 4.09 4.68 3.29
CA GLU A 107 3.14 4.91 4.36
C GLU A 107 1.72 4.53 3.98
N ILE A 108 0.94 4.17 5.00
CA ILE A 108 -0.50 4.02 4.93
C ILE A 108 -1.12 5.31 5.47
N GLU A 109 -1.96 5.96 4.69
CA GLU A 109 -2.71 7.17 5.07
C GLU A 109 -4.19 6.78 5.21
N VAL A 110 -4.83 7.18 6.30
CA VAL A 110 -6.24 6.86 6.60
C VAL A 110 -6.96 8.14 7.01
N SER A 111 -8.06 8.43 6.33
CA SER A 111 -8.96 9.55 6.61
C SER A 111 -10.37 9.01 6.83
N LEU A 112 -10.89 9.09 8.05
CA LEU A 112 -12.21 8.54 8.41
C LEU A 112 -13.09 9.55 9.13
N THR A 113 -14.37 9.52 8.78
CA THR A 113 -15.44 10.31 9.39
C THR A 113 -16.43 9.40 10.10
N SER A 114 -16.84 9.76 11.31
CA SER A 114 -17.83 8.99 12.09
C SER A 114 -19.22 9.05 11.47
N VAL A 115 -19.92 7.92 11.43
CA VAL A 115 -21.34 7.87 11.00
C VAL A 115 -22.34 7.75 12.16
N TRP A 116 -21.85 7.50 13.39
CA TRP A 116 -22.67 7.24 14.59
C TRP A 116 -22.72 8.41 15.57
N THR A 117 -22.13 9.57 15.24
CA THR A 117 -22.11 10.69 16.18
C THR A 117 -23.53 11.24 16.36
N ALA A 118 -24.04 11.17 17.59
CA ALA A 118 -25.41 11.59 17.89
C ALA A 118 -25.59 13.10 17.68
N ARG A 119 -26.68 13.50 17.02
CA ARG A 119 -27.00 14.92 16.73
C ARG A 119 -26.94 15.85 17.96
N PRO A 120 -27.40 15.44 19.17
CA PRO A 120 -27.27 16.30 20.36
C PRO A 120 -25.83 16.63 20.73
N LEU A 121 -24.90 15.67 20.56
CA LEU A 121 -23.47 15.88 20.83
C LEU A 121 -22.83 16.81 19.79
N ILE A 122 -23.22 16.66 18.52
CA ILE A 122 -22.79 17.54 17.41
C ILE A 122 -23.18 18.98 17.72
N TRP A 123 -24.43 19.20 18.14
CA TRP A 123 -24.95 20.52 18.51
C TRP A 123 -24.23 21.11 19.74
N LEU A 124 -24.07 20.34 20.81
CA LEU A 124 -23.43 20.79 22.05
C LEU A 124 -21.94 21.16 21.86
N ARG A 125 -21.24 20.46 20.95
CA ARG A 125 -19.85 20.76 20.59
C ARG A 125 -19.73 21.93 19.61
N GLY A 126 -20.84 22.40 19.02
CA GLY A 126 -20.82 23.39 17.93
C GLY A 126 -20.04 22.92 16.70
N GLY A 127 -19.94 21.61 16.48
CA GLY A 127 -19.04 21.00 15.51
C GLY A 127 -19.73 20.02 14.56
N GLY A 128 -18.96 19.40 13.66
CA GLY A 128 -19.42 18.37 12.72
C GLY A 128 -19.25 16.94 13.25
N ALA A 129 -19.36 15.97 12.34
CA ALA A 129 -18.98 14.58 12.62
C ALA A 129 -17.52 14.52 13.13
N ALA A 130 -17.20 13.51 13.94
CA ALA A 130 -15.82 13.31 14.35
C ALA A 130 -15.01 12.82 13.13
N GLU A 131 -13.87 13.45 12.89
CA GLU A 131 -12.96 13.14 11.78
C GLU A 131 -11.58 12.81 12.32
N ALA A 132 -10.81 12.00 11.61
CA ALA A 132 -9.41 11.74 11.92
C ALA A 132 -8.63 11.37 10.66
N ASP A 133 -7.52 12.09 10.46
CA ASP A 133 -6.46 11.77 9.53
C ASP A 133 -5.27 11.21 10.30
N VAL A 134 -4.79 10.04 9.91
CA VAL A 134 -3.64 9.38 10.52
C VAL A 134 -2.77 8.76 9.43
N SER A 135 -1.49 8.57 9.74
CA SER A 135 -0.59 7.79 8.90
C SER A 135 0.28 6.85 9.72
N ALA A 136 0.69 5.75 9.10
CA ALA A 136 1.59 4.76 9.67
C ALA A 136 2.68 4.39 8.66
N LEU A 137 3.94 4.30 9.12
CA LEU A 137 5.08 3.98 8.26
C LEU A 137 5.13 2.48 7.97
N VAL A 138 5.36 2.15 6.70
CA VAL A 138 5.60 0.78 6.25
C VAL A 138 7.09 0.47 6.35
N VAL A 139 7.43 -0.52 7.19
CA VAL A 139 8.82 -0.93 7.45
C VAL A 139 9.07 -2.31 6.85
N GLU A 140 9.85 -2.36 5.77
CA GLU A 140 10.17 -3.59 5.03
C GLU A 140 11.65 -3.65 4.63
N PRO A 141 12.56 -3.92 5.58
CA PRO A 141 14.00 -3.80 5.33
C PRO A 141 14.50 -4.73 4.23
N ALA A 142 14.00 -5.97 4.21
CA ALA A 142 14.39 -6.97 3.21
C ALA A 142 13.94 -6.58 1.79
N GLU A 143 12.72 -6.04 1.64
CA GLU A 143 12.23 -5.54 0.35
C GLU A 143 13.01 -4.31 -0.09
N PHE A 144 13.26 -3.39 0.83
CA PHE A 144 14.04 -2.18 0.55
C PHE A 144 15.43 -2.51 0.01
N LEU A 145 16.18 -3.39 0.68
CA LEU A 145 17.52 -3.80 0.23
C LEU A 145 17.47 -4.46 -1.15
N ARG A 146 16.47 -5.31 -1.39
CA ARG A 146 16.29 -5.99 -2.67
C ARG A 146 15.99 -5.02 -3.79
N THR A 147 15.04 -4.11 -3.60
CA THR A 147 14.71 -3.06 -4.57
C THR A 147 15.93 -2.19 -4.86
N PHE A 148 16.64 -1.78 -3.82
CA PHE A 148 17.83 -0.93 -3.97
C PHE A 148 18.95 -1.64 -4.73
N ASP A 149 19.27 -2.89 -4.40
CA ASP A 149 20.30 -3.65 -5.10
C ASP A 149 19.91 -3.93 -6.56
N LEU A 150 18.63 -4.24 -6.81
CA LEU A 150 18.10 -4.40 -8.15
C LEU A 150 18.27 -3.13 -8.98
N MET A 151 17.93 -1.97 -8.42
CA MET A 151 18.15 -0.69 -9.09
C MET A 151 19.62 -0.45 -9.38
N ARG A 152 20.50 -0.68 -8.40
CA ARG A 152 21.95 -0.49 -8.54
C ARG A 152 22.50 -1.36 -9.66
N TYR A 153 22.11 -2.63 -9.68
CA TYR A 153 22.53 -3.60 -10.68
C TYR A 153 22.08 -3.18 -12.09
N TYR A 154 20.79 -2.89 -12.27
CA TYR A 154 20.26 -2.54 -13.59
C TYR A 154 20.72 -1.16 -14.08
N ALA A 155 20.93 -0.20 -13.19
CA ALA A 155 21.55 1.08 -13.54
C ALA A 155 22.98 0.90 -14.07
N SER A 156 23.78 0.00 -13.48
CA SER A 156 25.11 -0.33 -14.01
C SER A 156 25.01 -1.01 -15.38
N LYS A 157 24.10 -1.99 -15.52
CA LYS A 157 23.89 -2.71 -16.78
C LYS A 157 23.43 -1.82 -17.93
N MET A 158 22.58 -0.84 -17.63
CA MET A 158 22.14 0.16 -18.60
C MET A 158 23.31 1.02 -19.10
N LYS A 159 24.17 1.48 -18.20
CA LYS A 159 25.35 2.29 -18.55
C LYS A 159 26.40 1.52 -19.34
N GLU A 160 26.56 0.23 -19.04
CA GLU A 160 27.50 -0.67 -19.73
C GLU A 160 26.92 -1.26 -21.03
N SER A 161 25.69 -0.93 -21.37
CA SER A 161 24.98 -1.52 -22.51
C SER A 161 25.61 -1.13 -23.86
N ARG A 162 25.90 -2.13 -24.70
CA ARG A 162 26.38 -1.92 -26.08
C ARG A 162 25.31 -1.31 -26.99
N GLU A 163 24.03 -1.54 -26.69
CA GLU A 163 22.88 -0.99 -27.44
C GLU A 163 22.51 0.44 -26.97
N GLY A 164 23.20 0.97 -25.96
CA GLY A 164 22.91 2.26 -25.32
C GLY A 164 21.89 2.15 -24.18
N GLU A 165 21.91 3.15 -23.29
CA GLU A 165 21.09 3.19 -22.07
C GLU A 165 19.58 3.20 -22.37
N THR A 166 19.13 4.07 -23.28
CA THR A 166 17.72 4.21 -23.64
C THR A 166 17.15 2.92 -24.25
N ALA A 167 17.85 2.34 -25.24
CA ALA A 167 17.40 1.12 -25.90
C ALA A 167 17.31 -0.08 -24.94
N TYR A 168 18.29 -0.21 -24.03
CA TYR A 168 18.27 -1.24 -22.99
C TYR A 168 17.10 -1.03 -22.03
N ARG A 169 16.88 0.21 -21.58
CA ARG A 169 15.79 0.58 -20.68
C ARG A 169 14.43 0.25 -21.27
N ASP A 170 14.17 0.64 -22.53
CA ASP A 170 12.90 0.39 -23.21
C ASP A 170 12.63 -1.10 -23.39
N LYS A 171 13.67 -1.87 -23.73
CA LYS A 171 13.58 -3.33 -23.85
C LYS A 171 13.27 -4.01 -22.52
N ALA A 172 13.94 -3.59 -21.44
CA ALA A 172 13.70 -4.11 -20.11
C ALA A 172 12.30 -3.74 -19.59
N GLY A 173 11.86 -2.49 -19.80
CA GLY A 173 10.50 -2.05 -19.51
C GLY A 173 9.45 -2.86 -20.29
N GLY A 174 9.72 -3.16 -21.56
CA GLY A 174 8.86 -4.01 -22.39
C GLY A 174 8.70 -5.44 -21.84
N VAL A 175 9.74 -6.01 -21.21
CA VAL A 175 9.65 -7.32 -20.53
C VAL A 175 8.79 -7.24 -19.28
N LEU A 176 8.95 -6.18 -18.47
CA LEU A 176 8.17 -5.98 -17.25
C LEU A 176 6.68 -5.77 -17.53
N ASN A 177 6.33 -4.99 -18.57
CA ASN A 177 4.93 -4.79 -18.96
C ASN A 177 4.24 -6.09 -19.37
N LYS A 178 4.94 -7.00 -20.05
CA LYS A 178 4.40 -8.33 -20.42
C LYS A 178 4.18 -9.25 -19.22
N ARG A 179 4.79 -8.94 -18.07
CA ARG A 179 4.75 -9.75 -16.85
C ARG A 179 3.89 -9.13 -15.73
N LYS A 180 3.18 -8.05 -16.00
CA LYS A 180 2.13 -7.55 -15.08
C LYS A 180 1.09 -8.66 -14.94
N LEU A 181 1.13 -9.39 -13.82
CA LEU A 181 0.12 -10.35 -13.38
C LEU A 181 -1.03 -9.61 -12.68
#